data_AF-A0A841U3Q7-F1
#
_entry.id   AF-A0A841U3Q7-F1
#
_cell.length_a   1.000
_cell.length_b   1.000
_cell.length_c   1.000
_cell.angle_alpha   90.00
_cell.angle_beta   90.00
_cell.angle_gamma   90.00
#
_symmetry.space_group_name_H-M   'P 1'
#
loop_
_entity.id
_entity.type
_entity.pdbx_description
1 polymer ?
#
loop_
_entity_poly.entity_id
_entity_poly.type
_entity_poly.pdbx_seq_one_letter_code
_entity_poly.pdbx_strand_id
1 'polypeptide(L)'
;MLYKTIKVRNGDMLVNYNIYKCDRCSNDIEEAWPMVINDINHYCYECGFLMDIIDSKEYLRHSGFGLMPNIKAAVHNGEVVLWTTKKPPWETPDSTYRKTKAYRLWRKEVFERDGYVCRHCGSDKDIQAHHIKPFAKYKKLRFKVSNGLTLCDRCHKEEHKRMKMGGRNERSVSNQ
;
A
#
# COMPACT_ATOMS: atom_id res chain seq x y z
N MET A 1 24.89 14.63 -1.27
CA MET A 1 25.78 15.82 -1.46
C MET A 1 25.00 17.12 -1.69
N LEU A 2 25.58 18.30 -1.43
CA LEU A 2 24.97 19.59 -1.79
C LEU A 2 24.79 19.66 -3.32
N TYR A 3 23.58 19.95 -3.76
CA TYR A 3 23.24 20.00 -5.18
C TYR A 3 23.15 21.43 -5.71
N LYS A 4 22.41 22.30 -5.00
CA LYS A 4 22.33 23.72 -5.34
C LYS A 4 21.95 24.57 -4.14
N THR A 5 22.30 25.85 -4.22
CA THR A 5 21.84 26.88 -3.29
C THR A 5 20.94 27.83 -4.06
N ILE A 6 19.73 28.07 -3.53
CA ILE A 6 18.79 29.06 -4.06
C ILE A 6 18.67 30.25 -3.11
N LYS A 7 18.07 31.35 -3.56
CA LYS A 7 17.72 32.48 -2.68
C LYS A 7 16.24 32.41 -2.36
N VAL A 8 15.90 32.36 -1.07
CA VAL A 8 14.51 32.42 -0.59
C VAL A 8 14.30 33.66 0.25
N ARG A 9 13.09 34.24 0.17
CA ARG A 9 12.72 35.39 0.97
C ARG A 9 12.39 34.93 2.39
N ASN A 10 13.03 35.53 3.38
CA ASN A 10 12.73 35.36 4.80
C ASN A 10 12.51 36.75 5.42
N GLY A 11 11.24 37.15 5.54
CA GLY A 11 10.88 38.54 5.84
C GLY A 11 11.35 39.50 4.74
N ASP A 12 12.15 40.50 5.12
CA ASP A 12 12.68 41.50 4.18
C ASP A 12 14.08 41.17 3.65
N MET A 13 14.58 39.97 3.93
CA MET A 13 15.91 39.52 3.50
C MET A 13 15.83 38.36 2.51
N LEU A 14 16.83 38.25 1.64
CA LEU A 14 17.08 37.06 0.82
C LEU A 14 18.18 36.23 1.47
N VAL A 15 17.84 35.03 1.91
CA VAL A 15 18.78 34.08 2.51
C VAL A 15 19.14 32.97 1.54
N ASN A 16 20.34 32.41 1.69
CA ASN A 16 20.72 31.19 0.99
C ASN A 16 19.87 30.04 1.52
N TYR A 17 19.35 29.22 0.61
CA TYR A 17 18.65 27.99 0.94
C TYR A 17 19.29 26.81 0.20
N ASN A 18 19.82 25.86 0.96
CA ASN A 18 20.55 24.72 0.41
C ASN A 18 19.61 23.56 0.07
N ILE A 19 19.85 22.94 -1.08
CA ILE A 19 19.17 21.73 -1.54
C ILE A 19 20.24 20.69 -1.80
N TYR A 20 20.11 19.54 -1.15
CA TYR A 20 20.96 18.37 -1.27
C TYR A 20 20.29 17.31 -2.15
N LYS A 21 21.07 16.33 -2.61
CA LYS A 21 20.57 15.14 -3.30
C LYS A 21 20.74 13.92 -2.41
N CYS A 22 19.70 13.09 -2.36
CA CYS A 22 19.76 11.76 -1.77
C CYS A 22 20.64 10.86 -2.65
N ASP A 23 21.71 10.29 -2.09
CA ASP A 23 22.67 9.47 -2.83
C ASP A 23 22.09 8.09 -3.23
N ARG A 24 20.91 7.71 -2.72
CA ARG A 24 20.20 6.47 -3.12
C ARG A 24 19.12 6.68 -4.17
N CYS A 25 18.22 7.65 -3.98
CA CYS A 25 17.06 7.84 -4.86
C CYS A 25 17.12 9.09 -5.73
N SER A 26 18.16 9.93 -5.57
CA SER A 26 18.32 11.21 -6.28
C SER A 26 17.22 12.26 -6.04
N ASN A 27 16.33 12.03 -5.07
CA ASN A 27 15.37 13.06 -4.63
C ASN A 27 16.10 14.25 -4.01
N ASP A 28 15.51 15.42 -4.18
CA ASP A 28 15.95 16.64 -3.51
C ASP A 28 15.64 16.53 -2.00
N ILE A 29 16.61 16.92 -1.19
CA ILE A 29 16.49 17.06 0.27
C ILE A 29 16.77 18.52 0.56
N GLU A 30 15.73 19.27 0.86
CA GLU A 30 15.87 20.65 1.31
C GLU A 30 16.57 20.71 2.68
N GLU A 31 17.35 21.74 2.97
CA GLU A 31 18.15 21.80 4.21
C GLU A 31 17.34 21.78 5.51
N ALA A 32 16.09 22.24 5.46
CA ALA A 32 15.17 22.18 6.60
C ALA A 32 14.63 20.77 6.84
N TRP A 33 14.75 19.89 5.84
CA TRP A 33 14.21 18.53 5.92
C TRP A 33 15.20 17.57 6.57
N PRO A 34 14.69 16.59 7.34
CA PRO A 34 15.51 15.57 7.97
C PRO A 34 16.35 14.79 6.96
N MET A 35 17.65 14.80 7.18
CA MET A 35 18.64 14.11 6.36
C MET A 35 19.42 13.13 7.23
N VAL A 36 19.67 11.95 6.67
CA VAL A 36 20.48 10.91 7.28
C VAL A 36 21.85 10.96 6.62
N ILE A 37 22.87 11.31 7.39
CA ILE A 37 24.22 11.55 6.89
C ILE A 37 25.14 10.46 7.42
N ASN A 38 25.95 9.86 6.55
CA ASN A 38 27.16 9.15 6.95
C ASN A 38 28.37 9.81 6.28
N ASP A 39 29.59 9.42 6.68
CA ASP A 39 30.88 10.07 6.39
C ASP A 39 30.98 10.82 5.04
N ILE A 40 30.41 10.26 3.96
CA ILE A 40 30.39 10.87 2.62
C ILE A 40 29.01 10.99 1.96
N ASN A 41 27.96 10.34 2.48
CA ASN A 41 26.65 10.26 1.80
C ASN A 41 25.54 10.97 2.57
N HIS A 42 24.56 11.46 1.81
CA HIS A 42 23.35 12.14 2.26
C HIS A 42 22.15 11.33 1.79
N TYR A 43 21.31 10.89 2.71
CA TYR A 43 20.09 10.14 2.41
C TYR A 43 18.86 10.88 2.92
N CYS A 44 17.77 10.82 2.17
CA CYS A 44 16.48 11.24 2.72
C CYS A 44 16.08 10.27 3.85
N TYR A 45 15.25 10.73 4.80
CA TYR A 45 14.82 9.89 5.92
C TYR A 45 14.17 8.56 5.49
N GLU A 46 13.45 8.53 4.36
CA GLU A 46 12.88 7.29 3.82
C GLU A 46 13.96 6.32 3.33
N CYS A 47 14.97 6.80 2.61
CA CYS A 47 16.10 5.97 2.22
C CYS A 47 16.93 5.52 3.43
N GLY A 48 17.12 6.40 4.41
CA GLY A 48 17.75 6.04 5.68
C GLY A 48 17.03 4.90 6.38
N PHE A 49 15.69 4.92 6.43
CA PHE A 49 14.91 3.85 7.04
C PHE A 49 14.95 2.56 6.22
N LEU A 50 14.80 2.66 4.90
CA LEU A 50 14.91 1.52 3.98
C LEU A 50 16.27 0.82 4.02
N MET A 51 17.32 1.55 4.41
CA MET A 51 18.69 1.05 4.57
C MET A 51 19.04 0.69 6.01
N ASP A 52 18.06 0.74 6.93
CA ASP A 52 18.24 0.45 8.37
C ASP A 52 19.27 1.38 9.06
N ILE A 53 19.47 2.59 8.53
CA ILE A 53 20.35 3.61 9.13
C ILE A 53 19.63 4.35 10.27
N ILE A 54 18.32 4.53 10.15
CA ILE A 54 17.47 5.08 11.21
C ILE A 54 16.41 4.07 11.61
N ASP A 55 15.97 4.11 12.86
CA ASP A 55 14.93 3.21 13.36
C ASP A 55 13.50 3.69 13.00
N SER A 56 12.51 2.86 13.31
CA SER A 56 11.10 3.19 13.04
C SER A 56 10.60 4.44 13.80
N LYS A 57 11.16 4.74 14.98
CA LYS A 57 10.74 5.87 15.80
C LYS A 57 11.21 7.16 15.15
N GLU A 58 12.45 7.18 14.68
CA GLU A 58 13.03 8.31 13.97
C GLU A 58 12.37 8.51 12.60
N TYR A 59 12.11 7.43 11.86
CA TYR A 59 11.35 7.52 10.60
C TYR A 59 9.95 8.14 10.80
N LEU A 60 9.22 7.70 11.84
CA LEU A 60 7.87 8.22 12.12
C LEU A 60 7.90 9.71 12.51
N ARG A 61 8.94 10.17 13.21
CA ARG A 61 9.13 11.58 13.55
C ARG A 61 9.21 12.47 12.32
N HIS A 62 9.83 11.97 11.25
CA HIS A 62 10.11 12.73 10.02
C HIS A 62 9.08 12.58 8.91
N SER A 63 8.34 11.47 8.90
CA SER A 63 7.36 11.15 7.84
C SER A 63 6.02 11.89 7.96
N GLY A 64 5.87 12.81 8.94
CA GLY A 64 4.61 13.50 9.22
C GLY A 64 3.55 12.65 9.94
N PHE A 65 3.86 11.38 10.25
CA PHE A 65 2.96 10.46 10.95
C PHE A 65 3.22 10.35 12.46
N GLY A 66 4.25 11.02 13.00
CA GLY A 66 4.69 10.87 14.39
C GLY A 66 3.65 11.21 15.46
N LEU A 67 2.60 11.96 15.12
CA LEU A 67 1.50 12.30 16.04
C LEU A 67 0.32 11.31 15.98
N MET A 68 0.33 10.35 15.04
CA MET A 68 -0.74 9.37 14.95
C MET A 68 -0.60 8.33 16.08
N PRO A 69 -1.63 8.18 16.95
CA PRO A 69 -1.56 7.20 18.01
C PRO A 69 -1.50 5.78 17.43
N ASN A 70 -0.64 4.94 18.01
CA ASN A 70 -0.45 3.53 17.65
C ASN A 70 0.06 3.25 16.23
N ILE A 71 0.50 4.26 15.48
CA ILE A 71 1.15 4.04 14.19
C ILE A 71 2.49 3.32 14.41
N LYS A 72 2.78 2.36 13.54
CA LYS A 72 4.01 1.59 13.51
C LYS A 72 4.53 1.59 12.08
N ALA A 73 5.85 1.50 11.96
CA ALA A 73 6.55 1.44 10.68
C ALA A 73 7.58 0.31 10.71
N ALA A 74 7.76 -0.35 9.57
CA ALA A 74 8.86 -1.28 9.33
C ALA A 74 9.10 -1.40 7.84
N VAL A 75 10.30 -1.81 7.48
CA VAL A 75 10.63 -2.21 6.11
C VAL A 75 10.21 -3.66 5.93
N HIS A 76 9.39 -3.94 4.91
CA HIS A 76 8.98 -5.29 4.57
C HIS A 76 9.05 -5.47 3.05
N ASN A 77 9.85 -6.43 2.59
CA ASN A 77 10.15 -6.67 1.17
C ASN A 77 10.64 -5.40 0.43
N GLY A 78 11.49 -4.59 1.08
CA GLY A 78 12.06 -3.38 0.48
C GLY A 78 11.11 -2.19 0.37
N GLU A 79 9.88 -2.29 0.87
CA GLU A 79 8.91 -1.19 0.96
C GLU A 79 8.74 -0.77 2.43
N VAL A 80 8.56 0.53 2.67
CA VAL A 80 8.11 1.02 3.98
C VAL A 80 6.63 0.69 4.15
N VAL A 81 6.29 -0.03 5.22
CA VAL A 81 4.90 -0.39 5.53
C VAL A 81 4.49 0.27 6.85
N LEU A 82 3.35 0.95 6.82
CA LEU A 82 2.73 1.59 7.98
C LEU A 82 1.46 0.84 8.39
N TRP A 83 1.26 0.67 9.69
CA TRP A 83 0.03 0.06 10.22
C TRP A 83 -0.30 0.55 11.63
N THR A 84 -1.58 0.46 12.02
CA THR A 84 -2.07 0.88 13.34
C THR A 84 -2.55 -0.28 14.20
N THR A 85 -2.61 -1.49 13.64
CA THR A 85 -3.05 -2.70 14.34
C THR A 85 -1.99 -3.25 15.29
N LYS A 86 -2.40 -4.16 16.20
CA LYS A 86 -1.47 -4.83 17.11
C LYS A 86 -0.36 -5.58 16.36
N LYS A 87 -0.76 -6.39 15.37
CA LYS A 87 0.13 -7.17 14.49
C LYS A 87 0.34 -6.46 13.15
N PRO A 88 1.50 -6.67 12.49
CA PRO A 88 1.74 -6.14 11.17
C PRO A 88 0.89 -6.84 10.08
N PRO A 89 0.75 -6.23 8.89
CA PRO A 89 -0.07 -6.80 7.81
C PRO A 89 0.37 -8.18 7.30
N TRP A 90 1.66 -8.52 7.38
CA TRP A 90 2.16 -9.83 6.93
C TRP A 90 1.91 -10.97 7.92
N GLU A 91 1.68 -10.67 9.20
CA GLU A 91 1.28 -11.65 10.22
C GLU A 91 -0.23 -11.72 10.44
N THR A 92 -0.99 -10.81 9.82
CA THR A 92 -2.44 -10.75 10.00
C THR A 92 -3.12 -11.71 9.03
N PRO A 93 -3.91 -12.70 9.53
CA PRO A 93 -4.55 -13.68 8.66
C PRO A 93 -5.65 -13.02 7.82
N ASP A 94 -5.85 -13.56 6.62
CA ASP A 94 -6.83 -13.05 5.65
C ASP A 94 -8.26 -13.03 6.19
N SER A 95 -8.59 -13.98 7.07
CA SER A 95 -9.90 -14.07 7.73
C SER A 95 -10.21 -12.83 8.57
N THR A 96 -9.20 -12.16 9.14
CA THR A 96 -9.37 -10.90 9.88
C THR A 96 -9.85 -9.79 8.96
N TYR A 97 -9.26 -9.67 7.76
CA TYR A 97 -9.62 -8.62 6.82
C TYR A 97 -11.07 -8.74 6.33
N ARG A 98 -11.60 -9.96 6.21
CA ARG A 98 -13.00 -10.20 5.83
C ARG A 98 -14.03 -9.75 6.88
N LYS A 99 -13.59 -9.46 8.11
CA LYS A 99 -14.43 -8.95 9.21
C LYS A 99 -14.36 -7.42 9.37
N THR A 100 -13.54 -6.75 8.56
CA THR A 100 -13.32 -5.30 8.68
C THR A 100 -14.49 -4.47 8.13
N LYS A 101 -14.59 -3.22 8.59
CA LYS A 101 -15.51 -2.23 8.00
C LYS A 101 -15.22 -2.01 6.50
N ALA A 102 -13.94 -1.99 6.12
CA ALA A 102 -13.52 -1.85 4.72
C ALA A 102 -14.08 -2.97 3.83
N TYR A 103 -14.06 -4.22 4.30
CA TYR A 103 -14.66 -5.34 3.55
C TYR A 103 -16.17 -5.18 3.40
N ARG A 104 -16.88 -4.76 4.46
CA ARG A 104 -18.32 -4.53 4.42
C ARG A 104 -18.69 -3.41 3.45
N LEU A 105 -17.93 -2.31 3.46
CA LEU A 105 -18.12 -1.18 2.55
C LEU A 105 -17.86 -1.61 1.11
N TRP A 106 -16.72 -2.25 0.84
CA TRP A 106 -16.39 -2.78 -0.48
C TRP A 106 -17.48 -3.71 -1.01
N ARG A 107 -17.99 -4.64 -0.18
CA ARG A 107 -19.08 -5.56 -0.57
C ARG A 107 -20.34 -4.78 -0.96
N LYS A 108 -20.70 -3.75 -0.19
CA LYS A 108 -21.85 -2.88 -0.47
C LYS A 108 -21.66 -2.12 -1.79
N GLU A 109 -20.50 -1.50 -1.99
CA GLU A 109 -20.21 -0.73 -3.23
C GLU A 109 -20.24 -1.61 -4.48
N VAL A 110 -19.75 -2.85 -4.39
CA VAL A 110 -19.82 -3.83 -5.49
C VAL A 110 -21.27 -4.16 -5.83
N PHE A 111 -22.11 -4.40 -4.82
CA PHE A 111 -23.53 -4.69 -5.02
C PHE A 111 -24.28 -3.49 -5.60
N GLU A 112 -24.03 -2.29 -5.08
CA GLU A 112 -24.66 -1.06 -5.56
C GLU A 112 -24.30 -0.78 -7.02
N ARG A 113 -23.02 -0.89 -7.39
CA ARG A 113 -22.57 -0.74 -8.79
C ARG A 113 -23.26 -1.73 -9.71
N ASP A 114 -23.43 -2.96 -9.25
CA ASP A 114 -23.95 -4.06 -10.07
C ASP A 114 -25.49 -4.12 -10.07
N GLY A 115 -26.16 -3.24 -9.33
CA GLY A 115 -27.62 -3.19 -9.22
C GLY A 115 -28.22 -4.33 -8.39
N TYR A 116 -27.45 -4.89 -7.45
CA TYR A 116 -27.84 -6.04 -6.62
C TYR A 116 -28.27 -7.29 -7.42
N VAL A 117 -27.78 -7.44 -8.65
CA VAL A 117 -28.05 -8.60 -9.50
C VAL A 117 -26.76 -9.31 -9.91
N CYS A 118 -26.86 -10.64 -10.06
CA CYS A 118 -25.80 -11.47 -10.57
C CYS A 118 -25.38 -11.00 -11.98
N ARG A 119 -24.11 -10.62 -12.14
CA ARG A 119 -23.58 -10.13 -13.41
C ARG A 119 -23.41 -11.20 -14.48
N HIS A 120 -23.56 -12.48 -14.14
CA HIS A 120 -23.50 -13.59 -15.11
C HIS A 120 -24.88 -14.01 -15.61
N CYS A 121 -25.91 -13.99 -14.77
CA CYS A 121 -27.22 -14.57 -15.11
C CYS A 121 -28.42 -13.67 -14.78
N GLY A 122 -28.21 -12.49 -14.19
CA GLY A 122 -29.26 -11.54 -13.84
C GLY A 122 -30.05 -11.85 -12.57
N SER A 123 -29.81 -12.98 -11.90
CA SER A 123 -30.54 -13.33 -10.66
C SER A 123 -30.22 -12.38 -9.50
N ASP A 124 -31.24 -11.97 -8.77
CA ASP A 124 -31.19 -11.16 -7.54
C ASP A 124 -31.20 -11.99 -6.24
N LYS A 125 -31.25 -13.33 -6.35
CA LYS A 125 -31.29 -14.26 -5.21
C LYS A 125 -29.90 -14.72 -4.80
N ASP A 126 -29.69 -14.84 -3.49
CA ASP A 126 -28.48 -15.40 -2.87
C ASP A 126 -27.17 -14.80 -3.42
N ILE A 127 -27.15 -13.48 -3.61
CA ILE A 127 -26.00 -12.76 -4.18
C ILE A 127 -24.81 -12.68 -3.21
N GLN A 128 -23.61 -12.81 -3.78
CA GLN A 128 -22.33 -12.79 -3.10
C GLN A 128 -21.36 -11.89 -3.86
N ALA A 129 -20.45 -11.24 -3.13
CA ALA A 129 -19.38 -10.44 -3.74
C ALA A 129 -18.18 -11.36 -4.00
N HIS A 130 -17.93 -11.61 -5.27
CA HIS A 130 -16.80 -12.37 -5.77
C HIS A 130 -15.57 -11.49 -5.93
N HIS A 131 -14.38 -12.03 -5.65
CA HIS A 131 -13.10 -11.38 -5.97
C HIS A 131 -12.57 -11.91 -7.31
N ILE A 132 -12.49 -11.06 -8.33
CA ILE A 132 -11.97 -11.41 -9.68
C ILE A 132 -10.51 -11.85 -9.60
N LYS A 133 -9.67 -11.07 -8.91
CA LYS A 133 -8.31 -11.45 -8.52
C LYS A 133 -8.35 -11.99 -7.08
N PRO A 134 -7.84 -13.21 -6.82
CA PRO A 134 -7.97 -13.87 -5.51
C PRO A 134 -7.51 -13.02 -4.33
N PHE A 135 -8.37 -12.95 -3.31
CA PHE A 135 -8.16 -12.17 -2.09
C PHE A 135 -6.80 -12.43 -1.41
N ALA A 136 -6.36 -13.69 -1.39
CA ALA A 136 -5.11 -14.09 -0.73
C ALA A 136 -3.86 -13.64 -1.51
N LYS A 137 -3.89 -13.74 -2.85
CA LYS A 137 -2.74 -13.45 -3.71
C LYS A 137 -2.57 -11.95 -3.97
N TYR A 138 -3.66 -11.19 -4.08
CA TYR A 138 -3.63 -9.79 -4.50
C TYR A 138 -4.07 -8.84 -3.38
N LYS A 139 -3.26 -8.72 -2.31
CA LYS A 139 -3.58 -7.91 -1.12
C LYS A 139 -3.93 -6.46 -1.43
N LYS A 140 -3.19 -5.83 -2.36
CA LYS A 140 -3.40 -4.43 -2.82
C LYS A 140 -4.74 -4.23 -3.56
N LEU A 141 -5.41 -5.30 -4.03
CA LEU A 141 -6.67 -5.24 -4.79
C LEU A 141 -7.91 -5.66 -4.01
N ARG A 142 -7.78 -6.07 -2.73
CA ARG A 142 -8.88 -6.66 -1.93
C ARG A 142 -10.14 -5.81 -1.84
N PHE A 143 -9.96 -4.49 -1.79
CA PHE A 143 -11.03 -3.51 -1.58
C PHE A 143 -11.20 -2.57 -2.78
N LYS A 144 -10.58 -2.89 -3.93
CA LYS A 144 -10.88 -2.17 -5.17
C LYS A 144 -12.22 -2.68 -5.68
N VAL A 145 -13.20 -1.78 -5.85
CA VAL A 145 -14.53 -2.14 -6.38
C VAL A 145 -14.43 -2.81 -7.75
N SER A 146 -13.49 -2.38 -8.60
CA SER A 146 -13.19 -3.01 -9.90
C SER A 146 -12.70 -4.46 -9.80
N ASN A 147 -12.24 -4.90 -8.64
CA ASN A 147 -11.87 -6.30 -8.37
C ASN A 147 -13.03 -7.12 -7.77
N GLY A 148 -14.20 -6.51 -7.60
CA GLY A 148 -15.42 -7.16 -7.13
C GLY A 148 -16.41 -7.43 -8.24
N LEU A 149 -17.16 -8.51 -8.11
CA LEU A 149 -18.26 -8.87 -9.02
C LEU A 149 -19.42 -9.48 -8.21
N THR A 150 -20.63 -9.01 -8.44
CA THR A 150 -21.84 -9.57 -7.82
C THR A 150 -22.25 -10.83 -8.56
N LEU A 151 -22.29 -11.97 -7.86
CA LEU A 151 -22.68 -13.28 -8.41
C LEU A 151 -23.66 -13.98 -7.48
N CYS A 152 -24.66 -14.67 -8.01
CA CYS A 152 -25.46 -15.59 -7.20
C CYS A 152 -24.62 -16.81 -6.78
N ASP A 153 -25.05 -17.54 -5.74
CA ASP A 153 -24.31 -18.69 -5.20
C ASP A 153 -23.89 -19.73 -6.26
N ARG A 154 -24.77 -20.05 -7.21
CA ARG A 154 -24.47 -20.97 -8.32
C ARG A 154 -23.31 -20.47 -9.18
N CYS A 155 -23.44 -19.25 -9.73
CA CYS A 155 -22.41 -18.66 -10.58
C CYS A 155 -21.10 -18.41 -9.81
N HIS A 156 -21.20 -18.08 -8.52
CA HIS A 156 -20.04 -17.89 -7.65
C HIS A 156 -19.23 -19.18 -7.48
N LYS A 157 -19.90 -20.32 -7.28
CA LYS A 157 -19.27 -21.65 -7.20
C LYS A 157 -18.64 -22.07 -8.54
N GLU A 158 -19.33 -21.83 -9.65
CA GLU A 158 -18.82 -22.10 -11.01
C GLU A 158 -17.54 -21.30 -11.28
N GLU A 159 -17.53 -20.02 -10.92
CA GLU A 159 -16.39 -19.13 -11.11
C GLU A 159 -15.17 -19.59 -10.29
N HIS A 160 -15.37 -20.00 -9.04
CA HIS A 160 -14.30 -20.60 -8.24
C HIS A 160 -13.74 -21.90 -8.84
N LYS A 161 -14.59 -22.74 -9.45
CA LYS A 161 -14.14 -23.94 -10.18
C LYS A 161 -13.29 -23.54 -11.38
N ARG A 162 -13.74 -22.56 -12.17
CA ARG A 162 -13.03 -22.03 -13.35
C ARG A 162 -11.62 -21.51 -12.98
N MET A 163 -11.52 -20.71 -11.91
CA MET A 163 -10.23 -20.19 -11.43
C MET A 163 -9.25 -21.28 -11.00
N LYS A 164 -9.74 -22.35 -10.37
CA LYS A 164 -8.90 -23.49 -9.98
C LYS A 164 -8.35 -24.26 -11.18
N MET A 165 -9.14 -24.39 -12.24
CA MET A 165 -8.73 -25.06 -13.48
C MET A 165 -7.73 -24.22 -14.28
N GLY A 166 -7.97 -22.91 -14.41
CA GLY A 166 -7.03 -22.00 -15.10
C GLY A 166 -5.68 -21.85 -14.39
N GLY A 167 -5.66 -21.92 -13.06
CA GLY A 167 -4.43 -21.84 -12.27
C GLY A 167 -3.49 -23.05 -12.36
N ARG A 168 -3.88 -24.14 -13.03
CA ARG A 168 -2.98 -25.25 -13.39
C ARG A 168 -2.09 -24.91 -14.58
N ASN A 169 -2.57 -24.11 -15.53
CA ASN A 169 -1.85 -23.77 -16.76
C ASN A 169 -0.84 -22.61 -16.57
N GLU A 170 -1.00 -21.76 -15.55
CA GLU A 170 -0.05 -20.67 -15.27
C GLU A 170 1.20 -21.11 -14.49
N ARG A 171 1.18 -22.29 -13.82
CA ARG A 171 2.35 -22.80 -13.07
C ARG A 171 3.45 -23.39 -13.96
N SER A 172 3.17 -23.62 -15.23
CA SER A 172 4.10 -24.17 -16.22
C SER A 172 4.90 -23.11 -16.99
N VAL A 173 4.74 -21.82 -16.67
CA VAL A 173 5.38 -20.71 -17.42
C VAL A 173 6.34 -19.87 -16.56
N SER A 174 6.53 -20.22 -15.29
CA SER A 174 7.42 -19.46 -14.37
C SER A 174 8.76 -20.14 -14.08
N ASN A 175 9.25 -20.99 -14.99
CA ASN A 175 10.64 -21.46 -15.01
C ASN A 175 11.22 -21.21 -16.41
N GLN A 176 11.58 -19.95 -16.66
CA GLN A 176 12.57 -19.54 -17.66
C GLN A 176 13.17 -18.21 -17.21
#